data_AF-A0A7S2W9T1-F1
#
_entry.id   AF-A0A7S2W9T1-F1
#
_cell.length_a   1.000
_cell.length_b   1.000
_cell.length_c   1.000
_cell.angle_alpha   90.00
_cell.angle_beta   90.00
_cell.angle_gamma   90.00
#
_symmetry.space_group_name_H-M   'P 1'
#
loop_
_entity.id
_entity.type
_entity.pdbx_description
1 polymer ?
#
loop_
_entity_poly.entity_id
_entity_poly.type
_entity_poly.pdbx_seq_one_letter_code
_entity_poly.pdbx_strand_id
1 'polypeptide(L)'
;GHPMNAFWWIAGDCLDFRRSSAISESSGKEYLFASQLRHGSDKIISYDEQIQTLASHGFALWDLVKSCERKGSLDIDIKKEEPNDLRGFCQSHPTIERIVLANGNTQCTIFNRHFKDWWLSGELKPAPNEHSIKNFKKFAKKTNNFEKARIECVCALAVSPAAARYTYLEKRTFWEKYCYIPGLSDHQSINSSLLRN
;
A
#
# COMPACT_ATOMS: atom_id res chain seq x y z
N GLY A 1 3.14 -15.34 -3.89
CA GLY A 1 3.99 -14.14 -4.10
C GLY A 1 5.39 -14.37 -3.54
N HIS A 2 6.40 -13.61 -3.96
CA HIS A 2 7.80 -13.82 -3.55
C HIS A 2 7.98 -13.77 -2.01
N PRO A 3 8.64 -14.74 -1.36
CA PRO A 3 8.80 -14.81 0.10
C PRO A 3 9.47 -13.57 0.72
N MET A 4 10.45 -13.00 0.03
CA MET A 4 11.15 -11.79 0.47
C MET A 4 10.41 -10.47 0.21
N ASN A 5 9.24 -10.49 -0.45
CA ASN A 5 8.45 -9.27 -0.55
C ASN A 5 8.02 -8.85 0.87
N ALA A 6 8.40 -7.65 1.27
CA ALA A 6 8.26 -7.16 2.64
C ALA A 6 6.80 -6.90 3.05
N PHE A 7 5.85 -6.88 2.11
CA PHE A 7 4.46 -6.50 2.38
C PHE A 7 3.84 -7.28 3.54
N TRP A 8 3.77 -8.61 3.40
CA TRP A 8 3.13 -9.47 4.41
C TRP A 8 3.90 -9.55 5.73
N TRP A 9 5.21 -9.27 5.69
CA TRP A 9 6.03 -9.17 6.91
C TRP A 9 5.68 -7.91 7.70
N ILE A 10 5.60 -6.77 7.00
CA ILE A 10 5.19 -5.49 7.58
C ILE A 10 3.75 -5.54 8.06
N ALA A 11 2.85 -6.14 7.28
CA ALA A 11 1.46 -6.36 7.67
C ALA A 11 1.39 -7.16 8.98
N GLY A 12 2.16 -8.24 9.09
CA GLY A 12 2.26 -9.04 10.31
C GLY A 12 2.70 -8.23 11.53
N ASP A 13 3.79 -7.47 11.39
CA ASP A 13 4.29 -6.57 12.45
C ASP A 13 3.30 -5.46 12.85
N CYS A 14 2.37 -5.08 11.98
CA CYS A 14 1.38 -4.03 12.23
C CYS A 14 0.02 -4.57 12.71
N LEU A 15 -0.30 -5.83 12.41
CA LEU A 15 -1.61 -6.46 12.64
C LEU A 15 -1.52 -7.71 13.53
N ASP A 16 -0.43 -7.85 14.29
CA ASP A 16 -0.20 -8.91 15.29
C ASP A 16 -0.22 -10.35 14.73
N PHE A 17 0.45 -10.56 13.60
CA PHE A 17 0.68 -11.91 13.06
C PHE A 17 2.08 -12.09 12.48
N ARG A 18 2.42 -13.33 12.13
CA ARG A 18 3.67 -13.68 11.47
C ARG A 18 3.38 -14.37 10.13
N ARG A 19 4.02 -13.91 9.05
CA ARG A 19 3.82 -14.48 7.71
C ARG A 19 4.31 -15.93 7.60
N SER A 20 5.54 -16.19 8.07
CA SER A 20 6.18 -17.51 8.07
C SER A 20 7.41 -17.52 9.00
N SER A 21 8.17 -18.62 9.01
CA SER A 21 9.40 -18.77 9.81
C SER A 21 10.51 -17.76 9.44
N ALA A 22 10.45 -17.14 8.27
CA ALA A 22 11.53 -16.32 7.69
C ALA A 22 12.82 -17.10 7.42
N ILE A 23 12.70 -18.42 7.20
CA ILE A 23 13.78 -19.29 6.75
C ILE A 23 13.63 -19.49 5.24
N SER A 24 14.74 -19.35 4.51
CA SER A 24 14.80 -19.62 3.09
C SER A 24 14.67 -21.11 2.81
N GLU A 25 13.66 -21.51 2.04
CA GLU A 25 13.47 -22.91 1.62
C GLU A 25 14.67 -23.44 0.82
N SER A 26 15.37 -22.57 0.08
CA SER A 26 16.50 -22.99 -0.77
C SER A 26 17.82 -23.13 -0.02
N SER A 27 18.05 -22.34 1.03
CA SER A 27 19.35 -22.29 1.73
C SER A 27 19.29 -22.76 3.18
N GLY A 28 18.10 -22.95 3.74
CA GLY A 28 17.90 -23.26 5.16
C GLY A 28 18.31 -22.14 6.11
N LYS A 29 18.72 -20.97 5.59
CA LYS A 29 19.18 -19.82 6.38
C LYS A 29 18.05 -18.85 6.62
N GLU A 30 18.07 -18.20 7.77
CA GLU A 30 17.17 -17.08 8.06
C GLU A 30 17.41 -15.91 7.10
N TYR A 31 16.33 -15.20 6.76
CA TYR A 31 16.43 -13.93 6.07
C TYR A 31 17.09 -12.87 6.96
N LEU A 32 17.85 -11.96 6.35
CA LEU A 32 18.60 -10.93 7.09
C LEU A 32 17.73 -10.04 7.99
N PHE A 33 16.45 -9.87 7.66
CA PHE A 33 15.51 -9.08 8.46
C PHE A 33 14.78 -9.91 9.54
N ALA A 34 15.01 -11.22 9.64
CA ALA A 34 14.24 -12.11 10.51
C ALA A 34 14.29 -11.67 11.99
N SER A 35 15.46 -11.23 12.45
CA SER A 35 15.69 -10.72 13.82
C SER A 35 15.02 -9.37 14.10
N GLN A 36 14.49 -8.68 13.09
CA GLN A 36 13.85 -7.37 13.21
C GLN A 36 12.32 -7.46 13.32
N LEU A 37 11.77 -8.65 13.10
CA LEU A 37 10.34 -8.92 13.12
C LEU A 37 9.83 -8.93 14.57
N ARG A 38 8.60 -8.44 14.78
CA ARG A 38 8.02 -8.23 16.12
C ARG A 38 7.48 -9.50 16.73
N HIS A 39 6.97 -10.40 15.89
CA HIS A 39 6.24 -11.59 16.32
C HIS A 39 7.06 -12.85 16.09
N GLY A 40 6.98 -13.78 17.05
CA GLY A 40 7.62 -15.09 16.99
C GLY A 40 6.91 -16.07 16.05
N SER A 41 7.41 -17.30 16.01
CA SER A 41 6.82 -18.38 15.21
C SER A 41 5.46 -18.84 15.71
N ASP A 42 5.12 -18.55 16.97
CA ASP A 42 3.82 -18.83 17.61
C ASP A 42 2.67 -18.05 16.98
N LYS A 43 2.97 -16.94 16.29
CA LYS A 43 1.99 -16.09 15.60
C LYS A 43 1.88 -16.39 14.10
N ILE A 44 2.47 -17.49 13.62
CA ILE A 44 2.42 -17.84 12.18
C ILE A 44 1.00 -18.23 11.81
N ILE A 45 0.47 -17.57 10.78
CA ILE A 45 -0.85 -17.84 10.22
C ILE A 45 -0.77 -18.14 8.72
N SER A 46 -1.73 -18.92 8.22
CA SER A 46 -1.86 -19.28 6.81
C SER A 46 -2.11 -18.05 5.93
N TYR A 47 -1.87 -18.17 4.62
CA TYR A 47 -2.10 -17.05 3.69
C TYR A 47 -3.55 -16.56 3.70
N ASP A 48 -4.52 -17.48 3.82
CA ASP A 48 -5.93 -17.14 3.86
C ASP A 48 -6.26 -16.35 5.14
N GLU A 49 -5.70 -16.75 6.29
CA GLU A 49 -5.83 -15.99 7.54
C GLU A 49 -5.13 -14.63 7.46
N GLN A 50 -4.02 -14.48 6.74
CA GLN A 50 -3.38 -13.17 6.51
C GLN A 50 -4.31 -12.24 5.74
N ILE A 51 -4.97 -12.75 4.70
CA ILE A 51 -5.94 -11.99 3.90
C ILE A 51 -7.15 -11.60 4.75
N GLN A 52 -7.69 -12.55 5.52
CA GLN A 52 -8.82 -12.30 6.42
C GLN A 52 -8.47 -11.28 7.50
N THR A 53 -7.28 -11.39 8.10
CA THR A 53 -6.79 -10.42 9.10
C THR A 53 -6.66 -9.03 8.49
N LEU A 54 -6.15 -8.91 7.26
CA LEU A 54 -6.06 -7.63 6.57
C LEU A 54 -7.46 -7.03 6.34
N ALA A 55 -8.40 -7.84 5.83
CA ALA A 55 -9.78 -7.43 5.55
C ALA A 55 -10.56 -7.04 6.82
N SER A 56 -10.41 -7.79 7.92
CA SER A 56 -11.08 -7.52 9.20
C SER A 56 -10.63 -6.20 9.84
N HIS A 57 -9.46 -5.68 9.45
CA HIS A 57 -8.94 -4.38 9.88
C HIS A 57 -9.24 -3.25 8.90
N GLY A 58 -10.09 -3.49 7.88
CA GLY A 58 -10.53 -2.47 6.93
C GLY A 58 -9.58 -2.22 5.76
N PHE A 59 -8.62 -3.12 5.51
CA PHE A 59 -7.69 -3.01 4.40
C PHE A 59 -8.08 -3.93 3.24
N ALA A 60 -7.85 -3.45 2.01
CA ALA A 60 -8.04 -4.23 0.79
C ALA A 60 -6.79 -4.18 -0.09
N LEU A 61 -6.56 -5.26 -0.85
CA LEU A 61 -5.50 -5.33 -1.86
C LEU A 61 -6.11 -5.19 -3.25
N TRP A 62 -5.39 -4.47 -4.12
CA TRP A 62 -5.86 -4.19 -5.47
C TRP A 62 -4.68 -4.03 -6.44
N ASP A 63 -4.88 -4.44 -7.69
CA ASP A 63 -3.92 -4.22 -8.77
C ASP A 63 -4.25 -2.94 -9.55
N LEU A 64 -3.28 -2.04 -9.70
CA LEU A 64 -3.50 -0.78 -10.43
C LEU A 64 -3.74 -1.00 -11.93
N VAL A 65 -3.01 -1.96 -12.51
CA VAL A 65 -3.01 -2.25 -13.94
C VAL A 65 -3.80 -3.54 -14.17
N LYS A 66 -4.88 -3.45 -14.95
CA LYS A 66 -5.72 -4.58 -15.34
C LYS A 66 -5.04 -5.47 -16.36
N SER A 67 -4.38 -4.85 -17.34
CA SER A 67 -3.69 -5.53 -18.44
C SER A 67 -2.48 -4.69 -18.87
N CYS A 68 -1.41 -5.35 -19.31
CA CYS A 68 -0.30 -4.70 -19.99
C CYS A 68 0.39 -5.66 -20.96
N GLU A 69 0.99 -5.10 -22.00
CA GLU A 69 1.95 -5.84 -22.84
C GLU A 69 3.33 -5.74 -22.18
N ARG A 70 3.93 -6.89 -21.82
CA ARG A 70 5.30 -6.94 -21.27
C ARG A 70 6.13 -8.00 -22.01
N LYS A 71 7.20 -7.57 -22.68
CA LYS A 71 8.14 -8.47 -23.39
C LYS A 71 9.27 -9.04 -22.52
N GLY A 72 9.51 -8.46 -21.34
CA GLY A 72 10.56 -8.88 -20.40
C GLY A 72 10.08 -8.86 -18.94
N SER A 73 11.00 -8.99 -17.97
CA SER A 73 10.64 -8.97 -16.54
C SER A 73 10.68 -7.59 -15.88
N LEU A 74 11.18 -6.58 -16.60
CA LEU A 74 11.42 -5.24 -16.10
C LEU A 74 10.22 -4.31 -16.34
N ASP A 75 10.03 -3.35 -15.44
CA ASP A 75 8.95 -2.36 -15.55
C ASP A 75 9.09 -1.44 -16.78
N ILE A 76 10.30 -1.31 -17.34
CA ILE A 76 10.54 -0.53 -18.58
C ILE A 76 9.88 -1.14 -19.82
N ASP A 77 9.55 -2.43 -19.77
CA ASP A 77 8.95 -3.17 -20.89
C ASP A 77 7.42 -3.11 -20.89
N ILE A 78 6.80 -2.48 -19.89
CA ILE A 78 5.34 -2.32 -19.78
C ILE A 78 4.88 -1.31 -20.84
N LYS A 79 4.06 -1.78 -21.79
CA LYS A 79 3.41 -0.96 -22.81
C LYS A 79 1.90 -1.22 -22.82
N LYS A 80 1.14 -0.24 -23.31
CA LYS A 80 -0.34 -0.28 -23.40
C LYS A 80 -1.00 -0.74 -22.09
N GLU A 81 -0.57 -0.16 -20.99
CA GLU A 81 -1.16 -0.45 -19.69
C GLU A 81 -2.61 0.08 -19.64
N GLU A 82 -3.56 -0.79 -19.31
CA GLU A 82 -4.95 -0.41 -19.03
C GLU A 82 -5.16 -0.39 -17.52
N PRO A 83 -5.52 0.75 -16.91
CA PRO A 83 -5.77 0.82 -15.48
C PRO A 83 -7.10 0.13 -15.13
N ASN A 84 -7.19 -0.42 -13.91
CA ASN A 84 -8.50 -0.75 -13.33
C ASN A 84 -9.28 0.54 -13.00
N ASP A 85 -10.62 0.48 -13.00
CA ASP A 85 -11.46 1.64 -12.62
C ASP A 85 -11.48 1.86 -11.10
N LEU A 86 -10.35 2.34 -10.58
CA LEU A 86 -10.19 2.61 -9.16
C LEU A 86 -11.08 3.79 -8.70
N ARG A 87 -11.35 4.75 -9.60
CA ARG A 87 -12.20 5.90 -9.26
C ARG A 87 -13.64 5.47 -9.07
N GLY A 88 -14.20 4.68 -9.99
CA GLY A 88 -15.53 4.11 -9.86
C GLY A 88 -15.66 3.21 -8.63
N PHE A 89 -14.62 2.42 -8.32
CA PHE A 89 -14.59 1.61 -7.09
C PHE A 89 -14.64 2.46 -5.81
N CYS A 90 -13.86 3.55 -5.73
CA CYS A 90 -13.91 4.46 -4.58
C CYS A 90 -15.20 5.29 -4.50
N GLN A 91 -15.91 5.48 -5.61
CA GLN A 91 -17.24 6.11 -5.63
C GLN A 91 -18.32 5.15 -5.09
N SER A 92 -18.25 3.86 -5.42
CA SER A 92 -19.17 2.86 -4.87
C SER A 92 -18.87 2.47 -3.42
N HIS A 93 -17.66 2.77 -2.92
CA HIS A 93 -17.24 2.53 -1.55
C HIS A 93 -16.80 3.83 -0.87
N PRO A 94 -17.75 4.70 -0.45
CA PRO A 94 -17.46 6.00 0.13
C PRO A 94 -16.77 5.95 1.50
N THR A 95 -16.59 4.76 2.08
CA THR A 95 -15.79 4.53 3.29
C THR A 95 -14.29 4.45 3.01
N ILE A 96 -13.87 4.37 1.74
CA ILE A 96 -12.44 4.37 1.38
C ILE A 96 -11.87 5.77 1.51
N GLU A 97 -11.01 5.98 2.49
CA GLU A 97 -10.38 7.28 2.75
C GLU A 97 -8.91 7.33 2.29
N ARG A 98 -8.32 6.18 1.93
CA ARG A 98 -6.90 6.09 1.59
C ARG A 98 -6.59 5.12 0.47
N ILE A 99 -5.66 5.53 -0.40
CA ILE A 99 -5.06 4.71 -1.44
C ILE A 99 -3.55 4.63 -1.17
N VAL A 100 -3.03 3.42 -1.03
CA VAL A 100 -1.60 3.16 -0.79
C VAL A 100 -0.96 2.56 -2.04
N LEU A 101 -0.02 3.28 -2.63
CA LEU A 101 0.75 2.82 -3.78
C LEU A 101 2.00 2.07 -3.29
N ALA A 102 1.83 0.76 -3.08
CA ALA A 102 2.81 -0.16 -2.48
C ALA A 102 4.12 -0.33 -3.26
N ASN A 103 4.14 -0.01 -4.56
CA ASN A 103 5.30 -0.19 -5.44
C ASN A 103 6.11 1.11 -5.65
N GLY A 104 5.83 2.14 -4.86
CA GLY A 104 6.57 3.40 -4.88
C GLY A 104 6.45 4.18 -6.19
N ASN A 105 7.51 4.90 -6.56
CA ASN A 105 7.47 5.91 -7.62
C ASN A 105 7.00 5.40 -8.99
N THR A 106 7.30 4.14 -9.34
CA THR A 106 6.84 3.53 -10.60
C THR A 106 5.31 3.53 -10.65
N GLN A 107 4.68 3.05 -9.59
CA GLN A 107 3.22 3.02 -9.48
C GLN A 107 2.64 4.43 -9.37
N CYS A 108 3.31 5.34 -8.65
CA CYS A 108 2.92 6.77 -8.58
C CYS A 108 2.97 7.44 -9.97
N THR A 109 3.88 7.02 -10.84
CA THR A 109 3.98 7.51 -12.24
C THR A 109 2.81 7.03 -13.08
N ILE A 110 2.48 5.74 -13.01
CA ILE A 110 1.32 5.14 -13.71
C ILE A 110 0.03 5.79 -13.20
N PHE A 111 -0.14 5.87 -11.88
CA PHE A 111 -1.31 6.46 -11.26
C PHE A 111 -1.54 7.91 -11.72
N ASN A 112 -0.49 8.74 -11.72
CA ASN A 112 -0.58 10.12 -12.18
C ASN A 112 -0.92 10.27 -13.67
N ARG A 113 -0.54 9.29 -14.49
CA ARG A 113 -0.80 9.29 -15.94
C ARG A 113 -2.27 9.02 -16.23
N HIS A 114 -2.84 8.02 -15.56
CA HIS A 114 -4.19 7.53 -15.83
C HIS A 114 -5.28 8.22 -14.99
N PHE A 115 -4.95 8.65 -13.78
CA PHE A 115 -5.90 9.28 -12.85
C PHE A 115 -5.68 10.79 -12.73
N LYS A 116 -5.10 11.43 -13.75
CA LYS A 116 -4.85 12.87 -13.77
C LYS A 116 -6.13 13.67 -13.53
N ASP A 117 -7.24 13.29 -14.16
CA ASP A 117 -8.50 14.02 -14.02
C ASP A 117 -9.12 13.84 -12.64
N TRP A 118 -8.83 12.72 -11.96
CA TRP A 118 -9.22 12.52 -10.57
C TRP A 118 -8.42 13.39 -9.60
N TRP A 119 -7.13 13.62 -9.88
CA TRP A 119 -6.40 14.66 -9.17
C TRP A 119 -7.02 16.04 -9.41
N LEU A 120 -7.34 16.38 -10.67
CA LEU A 120 -7.87 17.69 -11.02
C LEU A 120 -9.28 17.97 -10.51
N SER A 121 -10.07 16.93 -10.21
CA SER A 121 -11.37 17.12 -9.52
C SER A 121 -11.21 17.59 -8.06
N GLY A 122 -10.01 17.46 -7.49
CA GLY A 122 -9.72 17.84 -6.10
C GLY A 122 -10.17 16.80 -5.07
N GLU A 123 -10.59 15.60 -5.50
CA GLU A 123 -11.01 14.51 -4.59
C GLU A 123 -9.82 13.82 -3.89
N LEU A 124 -8.62 13.93 -4.47
CA LEU A 124 -7.39 13.31 -3.98
C LEU A 124 -6.45 14.33 -3.32
N LYS A 125 -5.75 13.93 -2.25
CA LYS A 125 -4.65 14.68 -1.63
C LYS A 125 -3.41 13.81 -1.40
N PRO A 126 -2.19 14.37 -1.45
CA PRO A 126 -1.01 13.65 -0.96
C PRO A 126 -1.11 13.39 0.54
N ALA A 127 -0.66 12.21 0.97
CA ALA A 127 -0.36 11.98 2.37
C ALA A 127 0.77 12.92 2.87
N PRO A 128 0.80 13.27 4.16
CA PRO A 128 1.76 14.21 4.75
C PRO A 128 3.13 13.55 5.00
N ASN A 129 3.75 13.00 3.95
CA ASN A 129 5.11 12.47 3.95
C ASN A 129 5.87 12.94 2.71
N GLU A 130 7.20 12.96 2.81
CA GLU A 130 8.09 13.48 1.76
C GLU A 130 7.86 12.79 0.41
N HIS A 131 7.73 11.46 0.39
CA HIS A 131 7.53 10.67 -0.83
C HIS A 131 6.24 11.05 -1.55
N SER A 132 5.14 11.18 -0.82
CA SER A 132 3.82 11.52 -1.37
C SER A 132 3.77 12.96 -1.83
N ILE A 133 4.26 13.90 -1.02
CA ILE A 133 4.35 15.32 -1.38
C ILE A 133 5.20 15.49 -2.65
N LYS A 134 6.38 14.86 -2.71
CA LYS A 134 7.25 14.94 -3.88
C LYS A 134 6.57 14.46 -5.16
N ASN A 135 5.81 13.37 -5.09
CA ASN A 135 5.15 12.77 -6.26
C ASN A 135 3.87 13.50 -6.71
N PHE A 136 3.15 14.14 -5.78
CA PHE A 136 1.80 14.67 -6.07
C PHE A 136 1.65 16.18 -5.92
N LYS A 137 2.63 16.91 -5.33
CA LYS A 137 2.54 18.38 -5.14
C LYS A 137 2.24 19.18 -6.41
N LYS A 138 2.57 18.65 -7.59
CA LYS A 138 2.29 19.27 -8.89
C LYS A 138 0.80 19.52 -9.14
N PHE A 139 -0.09 18.86 -8.40
CA PHE A 139 -1.54 19.03 -8.50
C PHE A 139 -2.10 20.12 -7.58
N ALA A 140 -1.38 20.53 -6.52
CA ALA A 140 -1.90 21.40 -5.45
C ALA A 140 -2.49 22.73 -5.96
N LYS A 141 -1.77 23.43 -6.85
CA LYS A 141 -2.24 24.72 -7.40
C LYS A 141 -3.53 24.60 -8.21
N LYS A 142 -3.81 23.41 -8.78
CA LYS A 142 -4.95 23.16 -9.65
C LYS A 142 -6.20 22.72 -8.88
N THR A 143 -6.05 22.45 -7.59
CA THR A 143 -7.07 21.81 -6.73
C THR A 143 -7.39 22.64 -5.49
N ASN A 144 -7.11 23.94 -5.52
CA ASN A 144 -7.18 24.83 -4.34
C ASN A 144 -6.48 24.22 -3.11
N ASN A 145 -5.24 23.75 -3.31
CA ASN A 145 -4.42 23.10 -2.28
C ASN A 145 -5.09 21.88 -1.60
N PHE A 146 -5.95 21.16 -2.34
CA PHE A 146 -6.62 19.94 -1.87
C PHE A 146 -7.62 20.13 -0.71
N GLU A 147 -8.14 21.34 -0.50
CA GLU A 147 -9.06 21.64 0.62
C GLU A 147 -10.29 20.73 0.68
N LYS A 148 -10.78 20.26 -0.47
CA LYS A 148 -11.98 19.41 -0.58
C LYS A 148 -11.67 17.92 -0.72
N ALA A 149 -10.40 17.53 -0.60
CA ALA A 149 -9.97 16.17 -0.87
C ALA A 149 -10.35 15.22 0.27
N ARG A 150 -11.15 14.21 -0.10
CA ARG A 150 -11.60 13.14 0.78
C ARG A 150 -10.55 12.03 0.88
N ILE A 151 -9.94 11.66 -0.25
CA ILE A 151 -9.08 10.48 -0.33
C ILE A 151 -7.61 10.89 -0.25
N GLU A 152 -6.90 10.30 0.71
CA GLU A 152 -5.46 10.45 0.85
C GLU A 152 -4.70 9.42 -0.01
N CYS A 153 -3.74 9.88 -0.81
CA CYS A 153 -2.87 9.03 -1.61
C CYS A 153 -1.46 8.97 -1.00
N VAL A 154 -1.03 7.76 -0.63
CA VAL A 154 0.30 7.47 -0.10
C VAL A 154 1.18 6.90 -1.21
N CYS A 155 2.28 7.59 -1.54
CA CYS A 155 3.36 6.98 -2.33
C CYS A 155 4.30 6.25 -1.35
N ALA A 156 4.10 4.94 -1.19
CA ALA A 156 4.77 4.18 -0.15
C ALA A 156 6.20 3.76 -0.50
N LEU A 157 7.00 3.43 0.52
CA LEU A 157 8.29 2.77 0.29
C LEU A 157 8.05 1.38 -0.32
N ALA A 158 8.66 1.13 -1.49
CA ALA A 158 8.44 -0.10 -2.23
C ALA A 158 8.83 -1.35 -1.42
N VAL A 159 7.90 -2.31 -1.36
CA VAL A 159 8.04 -3.56 -0.58
C VAL A 159 8.65 -4.71 -1.38
N SER A 160 8.98 -4.49 -2.65
CA SER A 160 9.72 -5.45 -3.49
C SER A 160 11.15 -5.68 -2.97
N PRO A 161 11.69 -6.92 -3.07
CA PRO A 161 13.10 -7.20 -2.80
C PRO A 161 14.06 -6.38 -3.67
N ALA A 162 13.66 -6.06 -4.92
CA ALA A 162 14.46 -5.25 -5.83
C ALA A 162 14.64 -3.80 -5.36
N ALA A 163 13.73 -3.31 -4.49
CA ALA A 163 13.84 -2.00 -3.87
C ALA A 163 14.72 -2.07 -2.61
N ALA A 164 16.02 -2.34 -2.81
CA ALA A 164 17.01 -2.53 -1.73
C ALA A 164 17.50 -1.22 -1.09
N ARG A 165 17.00 -0.06 -1.54
CA ARG A 165 17.39 1.26 -1.01
C ARG A 165 17.07 1.44 0.48
N TYR A 166 16.01 0.79 0.97
CA TYR A 166 15.55 0.91 2.34
C TYR A 166 15.60 -0.44 3.03
N THR A 167 16.06 -0.44 4.28
CA THR A 167 16.03 -1.59 5.18
C THR A 167 14.59 -2.00 5.49
N TYR A 168 14.42 -3.22 6.03
CA TYR A 168 13.11 -3.68 6.48
C TYR A 168 12.53 -2.74 7.56
N LEU A 169 13.33 -2.32 8.54
CA LEU A 169 12.90 -1.42 9.60
C LEU A 169 12.44 -0.05 9.10
N GLU A 170 13.13 0.54 8.12
CA GLU A 170 12.72 1.79 7.50
C GLU A 170 11.39 1.64 6.75
N LYS A 171 11.22 0.54 6.00
CA LYS A 171 9.96 0.23 5.32
C LYS A 171 8.85 0.04 6.35
N ARG A 172 9.05 -0.79 7.37
CA ARG A 172 8.06 -1.02 8.44
C ARG A 172 7.65 0.27 9.11
N THR A 173 8.60 1.08 9.56
CA THR A 173 8.34 2.37 10.24
C THR A 173 7.52 3.31 9.35
N PHE A 174 7.86 3.41 8.06
CA PHE A 174 7.10 4.22 7.11
C PHE A 174 5.65 3.72 6.97
N TRP A 175 5.49 2.42 6.72
CA TRP A 175 4.19 1.81 6.47
C TRP A 175 3.30 1.86 7.71
N GLU A 176 3.85 1.58 8.87
CA GLU A 176 3.15 1.71 10.15
C GLU A 176 2.62 3.14 10.33
N LYS A 177 3.50 4.15 10.20
CA LYS A 177 3.15 5.55 10.43
C LYS A 177 2.16 6.13 9.43
N TYR A 178 2.30 5.80 8.14
CA TYR A 178 1.57 6.47 7.07
C TYR A 178 0.50 5.60 6.39
N CYS A 179 0.41 4.32 6.71
CA CYS A 179 -0.57 3.40 6.14
C CYS A 179 -1.40 2.71 7.23
N TYR A 180 -0.76 1.94 8.12
CA TYR A 180 -1.48 1.09 9.07
C TYR A 180 -2.11 1.87 10.22
N ILE A 181 -1.36 2.70 10.94
CA ILE A 181 -1.91 3.52 12.04
C ILE A 181 -3.11 4.36 11.56
N PRO A 182 -2.99 5.17 10.49
CA PRO A 182 -4.13 5.96 10.05
C PRO A 182 -5.26 5.10 9.47
N GLY A 183 -4.97 4.01 8.74
CA GLY A 183 -6.01 3.11 8.23
C GLY A 183 -6.81 2.42 9.34
N LEU A 184 -6.15 1.99 10.41
CA LEU A 184 -6.81 1.43 11.60
C LEU A 184 -7.68 2.46 12.30
N SER A 185 -7.19 3.71 12.42
CA SER A 185 -7.98 4.82 12.98
C SER A 185 -9.24 5.09 12.15
N ASP A 186 -9.12 5.13 10.82
CA ASP A 186 -10.27 5.35 9.93
C ASP A 186 -11.29 4.21 10.10
N HIS A 187 -10.84 2.95 10.11
CA HIS A 187 -11.70 1.79 10.29
C HIS A 187 -12.45 1.79 11.63
N GLN A 188 -11.76 2.14 12.72
CA GLN A 188 -12.38 2.27 14.04
C GLN A 188 -13.42 3.38 14.09
N SER A 189 -13.13 4.54 13.49
CA SER A 189 -14.05 5.68 13.40
C SER A 189 -15.33 5.31 12.65
N ILE A 190 -15.17 4.68 11.47
CA ILE A 190 -16.29 4.24 10.63
C ILE A 190 -17.18 3.23 11.38
N ASN A 191 -16.61 2.19 11.97
CA ASN A 191 -17.39 1.19 12.73
C ASN A 191 -18.08 1.82 13.95
N SER A 192 -17.43 2.75 14.64
CA SER A 192 -18.03 3.45 15.78
C SER A 192 -19.21 4.33 15.36
N SER A 193 -19.20 4.90 14.15
CA SER A 193 -20.31 5.69 13.62
C SER A 193 -21.49 4.82 13.15
N LEU A 194 -21.21 3.64 12.59
CA LEU A 194 -22.25 2.69 12.17
C LEU A 194 -23.02 2.11 13.35
N LEU A 195 -22.38 1.93 14.51
CA LEU A 195 -23.03 1.46 15.73
C LEU A 195 -23.92 2.52 16.42
N ARG A 196 -23.84 3.79 16.00
CA ARG A 196 -24.62 4.90 16.58
C ARG A 196 -25.86 5.28 15.78
N ASN A 197 -26.06 4.71 14.59
CA ASN A 197 -27.21 4.91 13.71
C ASN A 197 -28.08 3.66 13.67
#